data_AF-A0A838PXE2-F1
#
_entry.id   AF-A0A838PXE2-F1
#
_cell.length_a   1.000
_cell.length_b   1.000
_cell.length_c   1.000
_cell.angle_alpha   90.00
_cell.angle_beta   90.00
_cell.angle_gamma   90.00
#
_symmetry.space_group_name_H-M   'P 1'
#
loop_
_entity.id
_entity.type
_entity.pdbx_description
1 polymer ?
#
loop_
_entity_poly.entity_id
_entity_poly.type
_entity_poly.pdbx_seq_one_letter_code
_entity_poly.pdbx_strand_id
1 'polypeptide(L)'
;MSDQVGLVVTDLDGTLWDAQERIHDRTLDALRALERRGTPLLVATGRRRHSAAMGLAREGLSPPAVVLDGALGVDLTTGRVFHEAAFDAPDAVAVVDILASLGLSPCLQVVRDDADVVAGPQPSTHPRHVELIGERLARDDVGKVAAAETVLGFTIAGRPPLLLDGVVEAVADVADAVVTRDLFYGGGTLTVRPRGVSKWEGVLAFCADQGIDPRGVLALGDGENDLELLRGAAVACVVSDGCEQALSLADHVIGPASEGGWCAVLDHC
;
A
#
# COMPACT_ATOMS: atom_id res chain seq x y z
N MET A 1 -11.07 -26.00 -16.12
CA MET A 1 -11.13 -24.99 -15.04
C MET A 1 -11.10 -23.66 -15.75
N SER A 2 -11.96 -22.71 -15.36
CA SER A 2 -12.15 -21.47 -16.13
C SER A 2 -10.85 -20.65 -16.14
N ASP A 3 -10.22 -20.49 -17.30
CA ASP A 3 -9.03 -19.63 -17.53
C ASP A 3 -9.36 -18.12 -17.42
N GLN A 4 -10.44 -17.75 -16.72
CA GLN A 4 -10.97 -16.40 -16.68
C GLN A 4 -10.53 -15.70 -15.39
N VAL A 5 -9.93 -14.53 -15.52
CA VAL A 5 -9.56 -13.67 -14.38
C VAL A 5 -10.81 -13.31 -13.58
N GLY A 6 -10.80 -13.68 -12.30
CA GLY A 6 -11.88 -13.42 -11.34
C GLY A 6 -11.72 -12.12 -10.57
N LEU A 7 -10.52 -11.53 -10.56
CA LEU A 7 -10.21 -10.26 -9.91
C LEU A 7 -8.95 -9.63 -10.52
N VAL A 8 -9.02 -8.34 -10.82
CA VAL A 8 -7.83 -7.52 -11.12
C VAL A 8 -7.45 -6.75 -9.86
N VAL A 9 -6.19 -6.89 -9.43
CA VAL A 9 -5.61 -6.14 -8.33
C VAL A 9 -4.55 -5.20 -8.86
N THR A 10 -4.60 -3.93 -8.50
CA THR A 10 -3.60 -2.95 -8.93
C THR A 10 -2.98 -2.21 -7.76
N ASP A 11 -1.66 -2.08 -7.76
CA ASP A 11 -1.01 -0.97 -7.05
C ASP A 11 -1.38 0.38 -7.69
N LEU A 12 -1.11 1.46 -6.96
CA LEU A 12 -1.36 2.83 -7.38
C LEU A 12 -0.10 3.54 -7.90
N ASP A 13 0.92 3.68 -7.06
CA ASP A 13 2.01 4.64 -7.22
C ASP A 13 3.09 4.10 -8.15
N GLY A 14 3.11 4.55 -9.41
CA GLY A 14 4.01 4.00 -10.43
C GLY A 14 3.37 2.90 -11.27
N THR A 15 2.24 2.34 -10.81
CA THR A 15 1.49 1.29 -11.49
C THR A 15 0.22 1.82 -12.18
N LEU A 16 -0.77 2.29 -11.42
CA LEU A 16 -2.04 2.80 -11.99
C LEU A 16 -1.91 4.25 -12.45
N TRP A 17 -1.19 5.07 -11.69
CA TRP A 17 -0.91 6.47 -12.02
C TRP A 17 0.59 6.77 -12.08
N ASP A 18 0.93 7.83 -12.80
CA ASP A 18 2.30 8.32 -12.92
C ASP A 18 2.80 9.00 -11.64
N ALA A 19 4.06 9.43 -11.62
CA ALA A 19 4.67 10.16 -10.51
C ALA A 19 4.03 11.55 -10.24
N GLN A 20 3.07 11.99 -11.07
CA GLN A 20 2.25 13.19 -10.85
C GLN A 20 0.84 12.83 -10.37
N GLU A 21 0.61 11.57 -9.98
CA GLU A 21 -0.69 11.02 -9.56
C GLU A 21 -1.77 11.12 -10.65
N ARG A 22 -1.38 11.08 -11.92
CA ARG A 22 -2.34 11.11 -13.04
C ARG A 22 -2.53 9.73 -13.65
N ILE A 23 -3.79 9.37 -13.89
CA ILE A 23 -4.14 8.17 -14.65
C ILE A 23 -4.17 8.54 -16.14
N HIS A 24 -3.45 7.78 -16.97
CA HIS A 24 -3.45 8.00 -18.41
C HIS A 24 -4.82 7.67 -19.04
N ASP A 25 -5.25 8.40 -20.08
CA ASP A 25 -6.57 8.21 -20.73
C ASP A 25 -6.82 6.76 -21.18
N ARG A 26 -5.80 6.11 -21.76
CA ARG A 26 -5.86 4.69 -22.15
C ARG A 26 -6.13 3.75 -20.96
N THR A 27 -5.60 4.08 -19.79
CA THR A 27 -5.85 3.35 -18.55
C THR A 27 -7.28 3.56 -18.08
N LEU A 28 -7.80 4.80 -18.12
CA LEU A 28 -9.21 5.08 -17.82
C LEU A 28 -10.17 4.31 -18.74
N ASP A 29 -9.88 4.26 -20.03
CA ASP A 29 -10.68 3.48 -20.98
C ASP A 29 -10.62 1.98 -20.71
N ALA A 30 -9.47 1.48 -20.24
CA ALA A 30 -9.31 0.08 -19.84
C ALA A 30 -10.08 -0.25 -18.55
N LEU A 31 -10.06 0.62 -17.55
CA LEU A 31 -10.86 0.49 -16.33
C LEU A 31 -12.36 0.41 -16.66
N ARG A 32 -12.85 1.29 -17.55
CA ARG A 32 -14.24 1.25 -18.04
C ARG A 32 -14.54 -0.02 -18.83
N ALA A 33 -13.56 -0.57 -19.53
CA ALA A 33 -13.72 -1.84 -20.23
C ALA A 33 -13.81 -3.03 -19.26
N LEU A 34 -13.00 -3.06 -18.19
CA LEU A 34 -13.09 -4.06 -17.13
C LEU A 34 -14.43 -4.01 -16.41
N GLU A 35 -14.91 -2.81 -16.06
CA GLU A 35 -16.23 -2.63 -15.45
C GLU A 35 -17.34 -3.18 -16.36
N ARG A 36 -17.31 -2.88 -17.67
CA ARG A 36 -18.28 -3.44 -18.64
C ARG A 36 -18.20 -4.96 -18.78
N ARG A 37 -17.02 -5.57 -18.54
CA ARG A 37 -16.85 -7.03 -18.51
C ARG A 37 -17.36 -7.65 -17.21
N GLY A 38 -17.63 -6.85 -16.18
CA GLY A 38 -18.01 -7.31 -14.85
C GLY A 38 -16.84 -7.92 -14.06
N THR A 39 -15.60 -7.65 -14.47
CA THR A 39 -14.41 -8.09 -13.73
C THR A 39 -14.16 -7.11 -12.58
N PRO A 40 -14.18 -7.55 -11.32
CA PRO A 40 -13.97 -6.66 -10.19
C PRO A 40 -12.54 -6.13 -10.18
N LEU A 41 -12.40 -4.90 -9.67
CA LEU A 41 -11.13 -4.24 -9.44
C LEU A 41 -10.94 -4.05 -7.92
N LEU A 42 -9.75 -4.40 -7.44
CA LEU A 42 -9.29 -4.10 -6.09
C LEU A 42 -8.01 -3.28 -6.17
N VAL A 43 -7.91 -2.24 -5.35
CA VAL A 43 -6.65 -1.51 -5.16
C VAL A 43 -5.85 -2.16 -4.03
N ALA A 44 -4.53 -2.28 -4.17
CA ALA A 44 -3.62 -2.72 -3.12
C ALA A 44 -2.43 -1.77 -3.00
N THR A 45 -2.35 -0.95 -1.95
CA THR A 45 -1.41 0.18 -1.89
C THR A 45 -0.81 0.40 -0.49
N GLY A 46 0.39 0.98 -0.44
CA GLY A 46 0.99 1.49 0.81
C GLY A 46 0.35 2.79 1.31
N ARG A 47 -0.47 3.46 0.50
CA ARG A 47 -1.15 4.70 0.89
C ARG A 47 -2.12 4.47 2.03
N ARG A 48 -2.45 5.57 2.72
CA ARG A 48 -3.54 5.65 3.70
C ARG A 48 -4.89 5.68 3.00
N ARG A 49 -5.95 5.22 3.68
CA ARG A 49 -7.34 5.28 3.20
C ARG A 49 -7.71 6.64 2.61
N HIS A 50 -7.54 7.71 3.37
CA HIS A 50 -7.93 9.05 2.92
C HIS A 50 -7.16 9.50 1.66
N SER A 51 -5.84 9.27 1.61
CA SER A 51 -5.00 9.66 0.47
C SER A 51 -5.32 8.85 -0.80
N ALA A 52 -5.58 7.55 -0.68
CA ALA A 52 -5.97 6.70 -1.81
C ALA A 52 -7.35 7.11 -2.33
N ALA A 53 -8.33 7.29 -1.43
CA ALA A 53 -9.68 7.71 -1.79
C ALA A 53 -9.70 9.07 -2.51
N MET A 54 -8.97 10.05 -2.00
CA MET A 54 -8.89 11.38 -2.62
C MET A 54 -8.25 11.33 -4.02
N GLY A 55 -7.21 10.51 -4.22
CA GLY A 55 -6.58 10.33 -5.53
C GLY A 55 -7.53 9.71 -6.54
N LEU A 56 -8.17 8.59 -6.17
CA LEU A 56 -9.10 7.86 -7.04
C LEU A 56 -10.38 8.67 -7.34
N ALA A 57 -10.90 9.42 -6.37
CA ALA A 57 -12.10 10.23 -6.54
C ALA A 57 -11.94 11.37 -7.56
N ARG A 58 -10.71 11.89 -7.75
CA ARG A 58 -10.42 12.90 -8.80
C ARG A 58 -10.71 12.38 -10.21
N GLU A 59 -10.57 11.08 -10.40
CA GLU A 59 -10.83 10.37 -11.66
C GLU A 59 -12.22 9.69 -11.68
N GLY A 60 -13.05 9.94 -10.66
CA GLY A 60 -14.38 9.35 -10.53
C GLY A 60 -14.37 7.86 -10.16
N LEU A 61 -13.30 7.38 -9.52
CA LEU A 61 -13.15 5.98 -9.11
C LEU A 61 -13.30 5.83 -7.59
N SER A 62 -13.92 4.73 -7.16
CA SER A 62 -14.03 4.35 -5.75
C SER A 62 -14.04 2.82 -5.54
N PRO A 63 -13.10 2.06 -6.13
CA PRO A 63 -13.03 0.62 -5.92
C PRO A 63 -12.76 0.29 -4.45
N PRO A 64 -13.06 -0.94 -3.98
CA PRO A 64 -12.52 -1.40 -2.71
C PRO A 64 -10.98 -1.33 -2.75
N ALA A 65 -10.38 -1.16 -1.57
CA ALA A 65 -8.95 -0.99 -1.43
C ALA A 65 -8.41 -1.72 -0.20
N VAL A 66 -7.31 -2.42 -0.41
CA VAL A 66 -6.33 -2.80 0.62
C VAL A 66 -5.31 -1.68 0.70
N VAL A 67 -5.24 -1.03 1.84
CA VAL A 67 -4.39 0.13 2.12
C VAL A 67 -3.37 -0.23 3.20
N LEU A 68 -2.41 0.66 3.46
CA LEU A 68 -1.35 0.45 4.45
C LEU A 68 -0.58 -0.87 4.23
N ASP A 69 -0.27 -1.17 2.97
CA ASP A 69 0.52 -2.34 2.56
C ASP A 69 -0.05 -3.68 3.06
N GLY A 70 -1.37 -3.76 3.22
CA GLY A 70 -2.07 -4.96 3.66
C GLY A 70 -2.90 -4.77 4.92
N ALA A 71 -2.57 -3.80 5.77
CA ALA A 71 -3.09 -3.75 7.13
C ALA A 71 -4.58 -3.38 7.25
N LEU A 72 -5.19 -2.79 6.22
CA LEU A 72 -6.60 -2.40 6.25
C LEU A 72 -7.25 -2.61 4.89
N GLY A 73 -8.36 -3.36 4.85
CA GLY A 73 -9.22 -3.51 3.70
C GLY A 73 -10.53 -2.75 3.89
N VAL A 74 -10.85 -1.86 2.95
CA VAL A 74 -12.01 -0.98 3.03
C VAL A 74 -12.71 -0.84 1.68
N ASP A 75 -14.03 -0.86 1.70
CA ASP A 75 -14.84 -0.40 0.57
C ASP A 75 -14.83 1.13 0.55
N LEU A 76 -14.21 1.74 -0.46
CA LEU A 76 -14.09 3.20 -0.54
C LEU A 76 -15.43 3.91 -0.81
N THR A 77 -16.43 3.20 -1.32
CA THR A 77 -17.77 3.76 -1.58
C THR A 77 -18.60 3.81 -0.30
N THR A 78 -18.61 2.70 0.46
CA THR A 78 -19.46 2.58 1.67
C THR A 78 -18.73 2.91 2.97
N GLY A 79 -17.40 2.87 2.95
CA GLY A 79 -16.55 2.97 4.14
C GLY A 79 -16.50 1.70 4.99
N ARG A 80 -17.13 0.60 4.56
CA ARG A 80 -17.12 -0.68 5.27
C ARG A 80 -15.71 -1.26 5.30
N VAL A 81 -15.21 -1.53 6.49
CA VAL A 81 -13.97 -2.29 6.69
C VAL A 81 -14.27 -3.78 6.55
N PHE A 82 -13.51 -4.48 5.71
CA PHE A 82 -13.61 -5.94 5.50
C PHE A 82 -12.36 -6.70 5.98
N HIS A 83 -11.26 -5.99 6.26
CA HIS A 83 -10.02 -6.57 6.76
C HIS A 83 -9.30 -5.55 7.64
N GLU A 84 -8.71 -6.00 8.74
CA GLU A 84 -7.86 -5.20 9.62
C GLU A 84 -6.79 -6.11 10.21
N ALA A 85 -5.53 -5.69 10.14
CA ALA A 85 -4.40 -6.37 10.76
C ALA A 85 -3.57 -5.35 11.53
N ALA A 86 -3.51 -5.55 12.85
CA ALA A 86 -2.87 -4.63 13.79
C ALA A 86 -1.71 -5.31 14.52
N PHE A 87 -0.84 -4.49 15.09
CA PHE A 87 0.15 -4.96 16.05
C PHE A 87 -0.51 -5.35 17.36
N ASP A 88 0.03 -6.39 18.00
CA ASP A 88 -0.13 -6.54 19.45
C ASP A 88 0.61 -5.41 20.16
N ALA A 89 0.04 -4.87 21.24
CA ALA A 89 0.58 -3.71 21.94
C ALA A 89 2.06 -3.85 22.36
N PRO A 90 2.55 -5.01 22.86
CA PRO A 90 3.97 -5.17 23.17
C PRO A 90 4.89 -5.00 21.95
N ASP A 91 4.50 -5.51 20.79
CA ASP A 91 5.28 -5.40 19.56
C ASP A 91 5.23 -3.96 19.02
N ALA A 92 4.07 -3.31 19.08
CA ALA A 92 3.95 -1.89 18.72
C ALA A 92 4.88 -1.00 19.56
N VAL A 93 4.91 -1.23 20.88
CA VAL A 93 5.81 -0.51 21.80
C VAL A 93 7.28 -0.83 21.49
N ALA A 94 7.62 -2.10 21.25
CA ALA A 94 8.97 -2.50 20.90
C ALA A 94 9.46 -1.81 19.62
N VAL A 95 8.61 -1.70 18.59
CA VAL A 95 8.95 -0.96 17.36
C VAL A 95 9.25 0.52 17.66
N VAL A 96 8.43 1.18 18.47
CA VAL A 96 8.68 2.58 18.88
C VAL A 96 10.00 2.71 19.62
N ASP A 97 10.28 1.82 20.58
CA ASP A 97 11.51 1.83 21.39
C ASP A 97 12.76 1.57 20.53
N ILE A 98 12.70 0.62 19.61
CA ILE A 98 13.79 0.30 18.67
C ILE A 98 14.08 1.53 17.79
N LEU A 99 13.05 2.12 17.17
CA LEU A 99 13.23 3.31 16.34
C LEU A 99 13.77 4.49 17.13
N ALA A 100 13.28 4.71 18.35
CA ALA A 100 13.80 5.74 19.24
C ALA A 100 15.29 5.52 19.59
N SER A 101 15.72 4.27 19.80
CA SER A 101 17.12 3.93 20.06
C SER A 101 18.06 4.26 18.87
N LEU A 102 17.51 4.28 17.65
CA LEU A 102 18.19 4.69 16.42
C LEU A 102 18.08 6.20 16.16
N GLY A 103 17.46 6.97 17.07
CA GLY A 103 17.24 8.40 16.91
C GLY A 103 16.13 8.74 15.92
N LEU A 104 15.21 7.81 15.66
CA LEU A 104 14.09 7.97 14.76
C LEU A 104 12.76 8.08 15.52
N SER A 105 11.83 8.88 14.99
CA SER A 105 10.46 9.01 15.51
C SER A 105 9.46 8.72 14.38
N PRO A 106 8.72 7.60 14.42
CA PRO A 106 7.79 7.24 13.36
C PRO A 106 6.48 8.03 13.42
N CYS A 107 5.76 8.04 12.30
CA CYS A 107 4.32 8.23 12.30
C CYS A 107 3.62 6.87 12.49
N LEU A 108 2.59 6.81 13.35
CA LEU A 108 1.77 5.63 13.59
C LEU A 108 0.50 5.71 12.74
N GLN A 109 0.14 4.64 12.05
CA GLN A 109 -1.15 4.48 11.40
C GLN A 109 -2.13 3.90 12.42
N VAL A 110 -3.21 4.61 12.73
CA VAL A 110 -4.13 4.27 13.82
C VAL A 110 -5.57 4.17 13.36
N VAL A 111 -6.41 3.52 14.17
CA VAL A 111 -7.85 3.46 13.98
C VAL A 111 -8.52 4.48 14.88
N ARG A 112 -8.76 5.70 14.38
CA ARG A 112 -9.57 6.73 15.06
C ARG A 112 -10.57 7.38 14.11
N ASP A 113 -11.65 7.92 14.67
CA ASP A 113 -12.64 8.67 13.90
C ASP A 113 -12.07 10.01 13.39
N ASP A 114 -11.23 10.68 14.19
CA ASP A 114 -10.70 12.02 13.93
C ASP A 114 -9.32 12.03 13.27
N ALA A 115 -8.55 10.94 13.35
CA ALA A 115 -7.21 10.84 12.82
C ALA A 115 -6.93 9.47 12.17
N ASP A 116 -6.16 9.50 11.07
CA ASP A 116 -5.58 8.28 10.48
C ASP A 116 -4.12 8.09 10.93
N VAL A 117 -3.47 9.18 11.36
CA VAL A 117 -2.06 9.19 11.74
C VAL A 117 -1.86 9.87 13.08
N VAL A 118 -1.04 9.27 13.93
CA VAL A 118 -0.48 9.92 15.11
C VAL A 118 1.01 10.15 14.90
N ALA A 119 1.51 11.33 15.25
CA ALA A 119 2.94 11.62 15.27
C ALA A 119 3.34 12.41 16.50
N GLY A 120 4.57 12.19 16.96
CA GLY A 120 5.20 13.02 17.99
C GLY A 120 5.44 14.47 17.51
N PRO A 121 6.06 15.32 18.35
CA PRO A 121 6.31 16.73 17.99
C PRO A 121 7.32 16.89 16.85
N GLN A 122 8.27 15.96 16.70
CA GLN A 122 9.33 16.00 15.69
C GLN A 122 9.48 14.63 15.00
N PRO A 123 8.51 14.21 14.17
CA PRO A 123 8.61 12.94 13.46
C PRO A 123 9.77 12.98 12.47
N SER A 124 10.41 11.84 12.25
CA SER A 124 11.49 11.67 11.28
C SER A 124 10.99 11.78 9.84
N THR A 125 9.70 11.61 9.60
CA THR A 125 9.05 11.76 8.29
C THR A 125 9.30 13.14 7.68
N HIS A 126 9.48 13.19 6.35
CA HIS A 126 9.69 14.43 5.60
C HIS A 126 8.62 15.49 5.94
N PRO A 127 9.00 16.75 6.27
CA PRO A 127 8.04 17.76 6.74
C PRO A 127 6.85 18.00 5.81
N ARG A 128 7.11 18.05 4.49
CA ARG A 128 6.04 18.18 3.49
C ARG A 128 5.04 17.00 3.49
N HIS A 129 5.51 15.78 3.79
CA HIS A 129 4.60 14.64 3.94
C HIS A 129 3.72 14.82 5.17
N VAL A 130 4.30 15.30 6.28
CA VAL A 130 3.55 15.58 7.51
C VAL A 130 2.47 16.66 7.28
N GLU A 131 2.79 17.72 6.55
CA GLU A 131 1.83 18.76 6.15
C GLU A 131 0.69 18.19 5.29
N LEU A 132 1.00 17.29 4.35
CA LEU A 132 0.02 16.68 3.46
C LEU A 132 -0.92 15.68 4.14
N ILE A 133 -0.61 15.18 5.33
CA ILE A 133 -1.57 14.41 6.13
C ILE A 133 -2.75 15.30 6.57
N GLY A 134 -2.48 16.60 6.78
CA GLY A 134 -3.52 17.60 7.02
C GLY A 134 -4.35 17.32 8.28
N GLU A 135 -5.67 17.43 8.15
CA GLU A 135 -6.62 17.28 9.26
C GLU A 135 -6.67 15.87 9.85
N ARG A 136 -6.14 14.86 9.15
CA ARG A 136 -6.10 13.46 9.62
C ARG A 136 -4.87 13.15 10.48
N LEU A 137 -4.07 14.15 10.84
CA LEU A 137 -2.90 14.04 11.71
C LEU A 137 -3.24 14.48 13.14
N ALA A 138 -3.09 13.58 14.10
CA ALA A 138 -3.06 13.90 15.52
C ALA A 138 -1.62 14.02 16.03
N ARG A 139 -1.40 14.95 16.98
CA ARG A 139 -0.13 15.10 17.70
C ARG A 139 -0.26 14.52 19.10
N ASP A 140 0.51 13.49 19.40
CA ASP A 140 0.44 12.77 20.67
C ASP A 140 1.78 12.09 21.03
N ASP A 141 1.84 11.50 22.21
CA ASP A 141 2.92 10.62 22.65
C ASP A 141 2.80 9.25 21.96
N VAL A 142 3.67 9.03 20.98
CA VAL A 142 3.65 7.80 20.15
C VAL A 142 3.86 6.52 20.97
N GLY A 143 4.59 6.58 22.09
CA GLY A 143 4.79 5.42 22.97
C GLY A 143 3.52 5.08 23.75
N LYS A 144 2.81 6.09 24.25
CA LYS A 144 1.50 5.88 24.91
C LYS A 144 0.45 5.36 23.94
N VAL A 145 0.41 5.92 22.72
CA VAL A 145 -0.54 5.46 21.69
C VAL A 145 -0.23 4.03 21.29
N ALA A 146 1.04 3.67 21.06
CA ALA A 146 1.42 2.29 20.77
C ALA A 146 1.04 1.29 21.87
N ALA A 147 1.04 1.73 23.13
CA ALA A 147 0.68 0.87 24.26
C ALA A 147 -0.83 0.74 24.50
N ALA A 148 -1.64 1.70 24.05
CA ALA A 148 -3.04 1.84 24.45
C ALA A 148 -4.05 1.73 23.30
N GLU A 149 -3.62 1.84 22.04
CA GLU A 149 -4.49 1.92 20.87
C GLU A 149 -4.10 0.92 19.79
N THR A 150 -5.06 0.67 18.89
CA THR A 150 -4.83 -0.16 17.70
C THR A 150 -3.88 0.56 16.72
N VAL A 151 -2.70 0.00 16.52
CA VAL A 151 -1.71 0.47 15.54
C VAL A 151 -1.64 -0.51 14.38
N LEU A 152 -1.89 0.00 13.17
CA LEU A 152 -1.89 -0.78 11.93
C LEU A 152 -0.53 -0.81 11.23
N GLY A 153 0.36 0.11 11.58
CA GLY A 153 1.64 0.26 10.90
C GLY A 153 2.42 1.49 11.37
N PHE A 154 3.69 1.52 10.99
CA PHE A 154 4.56 2.67 11.20
C PHE A 154 5.15 3.14 9.87
N THR A 155 5.36 4.44 9.73
CA THR A 155 5.93 5.03 8.52
C THR A 155 6.95 6.11 8.84
N ILE A 156 8.08 6.10 8.13
CA ILE A 156 9.01 7.24 8.01
C ILE A 156 9.23 7.50 6.51
N ALA A 157 8.59 8.54 5.98
CA ALA A 157 8.61 8.82 4.55
C ALA A 157 9.64 9.88 4.13
N GLY A 158 10.17 9.78 2.92
CA GLY A 158 10.99 10.80 2.27
C GLY A 158 12.33 11.11 2.93
N ARG A 159 13.09 10.08 3.33
CA ARG A 159 14.37 10.24 4.03
C ARG A 159 15.54 9.65 3.26
N PRO A 160 16.76 10.20 3.38
CA PRO A 160 17.95 9.58 2.81
C PRO A 160 18.07 8.11 3.25
N PRO A 161 18.31 7.15 2.33
CA PRO A 161 18.38 5.72 2.69
C PRO A 161 19.36 5.41 3.82
N LEU A 162 20.48 6.13 3.90
CA LEU A 162 21.47 6.01 4.98
C LEU A 162 20.90 6.30 6.39
N LEU A 163 19.79 7.04 6.52
CA LEU A 163 19.11 7.24 7.81
C LEU A 163 18.16 6.09 8.18
N LEU A 164 17.85 5.21 7.23
CA LEU A 164 16.99 4.05 7.39
C LEU A 164 17.78 2.74 7.36
N ASP A 165 19.10 2.81 7.13
CA ASP A 165 20.01 1.68 7.15
C ASP A 165 19.95 0.93 8.49
N GLY A 166 19.87 -0.39 8.43
CA GLY A 166 19.82 -1.25 9.62
C GLY A 166 18.46 -1.28 10.34
N VAL A 167 17.48 -0.46 9.94
CA VAL A 167 16.18 -0.41 10.62
C VAL A 167 15.41 -1.71 10.38
N VAL A 168 15.45 -2.26 9.16
CA VAL A 168 14.75 -3.51 8.83
C VAL A 168 15.27 -4.66 9.69
N GLU A 169 16.59 -4.78 9.82
CA GLU A 169 17.22 -5.79 10.67
C GLU A 169 16.92 -5.57 12.16
N ALA A 170 16.87 -4.30 12.60
CA ALA A 170 16.63 -3.97 14.00
C ALA A 170 15.22 -4.34 14.48
N VAL A 171 14.20 -4.28 13.60
CA VAL A 171 12.80 -4.58 13.96
C VAL A 171 12.37 -6.02 13.65
N ALA A 172 13.23 -6.82 13.01
CA ALA A 172 12.87 -8.14 12.44
C ALA A 172 12.33 -9.17 13.46
N ASP A 173 12.64 -9.02 14.75
CA ASP A 173 12.13 -9.90 15.79
C ASP A 173 10.65 -9.64 16.12
N VAL A 174 10.16 -8.41 15.90
CA VAL A 174 8.83 -7.94 16.34
C VAL A 174 7.93 -7.51 15.17
N ALA A 175 8.50 -7.25 13.99
CA ALA A 175 7.77 -6.71 12.85
C ALA A 175 8.40 -7.11 11.51
N ASP A 176 7.62 -7.02 10.44
CA ASP A 176 8.16 -7.00 9.09
C ASP A 176 8.34 -5.54 8.64
N ALA A 177 9.43 -5.25 7.94
CA ALA A 177 9.72 -3.90 7.46
C ALA A 177 10.30 -3.91 6.05
N VAL A 178 10.04 -2.83 5.32
CA VAL A 178 10.58 -2.60 3.98
C VAL A 178 10.95 -1.13 3.84
N VAL A 179 12.04 -0.87 3.12
CA VAL A 179 12.39 0.47 2.66
C VAL A 179 12.23 0.49 1.15
N THR A 180 11.26 1.26 0.66
CA THR A 180 11.01 1.45 -0.76
C THR A 180 11.54 2.80 -1.22
N ARG A 181 11.78 2.95 -2.52
CA ARG A 181 12.10 4.25 -3.11
C ARG A 181 10.94 5.21 -2.93
N ASP A 182 11.21 6.42 -2.43
CA ASP A 182 10.18 7.45 -2.31
C ASP A 182 10.07 8.26 -3.61
N LEU A 183 8.92 8.16 -4.29
CA LEU A 183 8.66 8.84 -5.57
C LEU A 183 8.33 10.33 -5.43
N PHE A 184 7.95 10.80 -4.23
CA PHE A 184 7.37 12.13 -4.01
C PHE A 184 8.33 13.12 -3.36
N TYR A 185 9.14 12.65 -2.42
CA TYR A 185 10.07 13.46 -1.64
C TYR A 185 11.53 13.10 -1.93
N GLY A 186 11.76 12.00 -2.64
CA GLY A 186 13.08 11.43 -2.86
C GLY A 186 13.61 10.70 -1.61
N GLY A 187 14.67 9.92 -1.81
CA GLY A 187 15.19 9.03 -0.78
C GLY A 187 14.36 7.75 -0.68
N GLY A 188 14.04 7.33 0.54
CA GLY A 188 13.26 6.14 0.83
C GLY A 188 12.15 6.37 1.84
N THR A 189 11.15 5.50 1.78
CA THR A 189 10.09 5.36 2.77
C THR A 189 10.26 4.04 3.50
N LEU A 190 10.40 4.11 4.82
CA LEU A 190 10.29 2.95 5.69
C LEU A 190 8.82 2.70 6.00
N THR A 191 8.36 1.48 5.74
CA THR A 191 7.09 0.96 6.23
C THR A 191 7.37 -0.22 7.17
N VAL A 192 6.80 -0.20 8.37
CA VAL A 192 6.86 -1.30 9.34
C VAL A 192 5.44 -1.80 9.59
N ARG A 193 5.26 -3.12 9.51
CA ARG A 193 3.96 -3.80 9.49
C ARG A 193 3.94 -4.95 10.51
N PRO A 194 2.76 -5.37 10.99
CA PRO A 194 2.66 -6.59 11.78
C PRO A 194 3.20 -7.78 10.97
N ARG A 195 3.77 -8.77 11.65
CA ARG A 195 4.38 -9.92 10.97
C ARG A 195 3.37 -10.67 10.11
N GLY A 196 3.77 -11.03 8.90
CA GLY A 196 2.93 -11.71 7.91
C GLY A 196 1.97 -10.79 7.15
N VAL A 197 1.82 -9.52 7.54
CA VAL A 197 0.93 -8.59 6.83
C VAL A 197 1.57 -8.14 5.52
N SER A 198 0.84 -8.35 4.43
CA SER A 198 1.23 -7.94 3.08
C SER A 198 0.02 -7.51 2.25
N LYS A 199 0.28 -6.84 1.12
CA LYS A 199 -0.77 -6.55 0.13
C LYS A 199 -1.52 -7.83 -0.26
N TRP A 200 -0.80 -8.95 -0.44
CA TRP A 200 -1.41 -10.24 -0.78
C TRP A 200 -2.35 -10.77 0.30
N GLU A 201 -1.99 -10.70 1.58
CA GLU A 201 -2.89 -11.11 2.66
C GLU A 201 -4.20 -10.30 2.66
N GLY A 202 -4.12 -8.99 2.41
CA GLY A 202 -5.31 -8.16 2.25
C GLY A 202 -6.15 -8.54 1.02
N VAL A 203 -5.51 -8.94 -0.09
CA VAL A 203 -6.20 -9.47 -1.28
C VAL A 203 -6.91 -10.78 -0.95
N LEU A 204 -6.26 -11.71 -0.24
CA LEU A 204 -6.88 -12.96 0.20
C LEU A 204 -8.10 -12.71 1.09
N ALA A 205 -8.02 -11.74 2.00
CA ALA A 205 -9.15 -11.33 2.82
C ALA A 205 -10.31 -10.78 1.98
N PHE A 206 -10.03 -9.97 0.96
CA PHE A 206 -11.05 -9.49 0.02
C PHE A 206 -11.67 -10.64 -0.79
N CYS A 207 -10.85 -11.57 -1.29
CA CYS A 207 -11.33 -12.76 -1.99
C CYS A 207 -12.26 -13.59 -1.12
N ALA A 208 -11.93 -13.79 0.16
CA ALA A 208 -12.77 -14.51 1.11
C ALA A 208 -14.10 -13.77 1.39
N ASP A 209 -14.06 -12.45 1.58
CA ASP A 209 -15.24 -11.60 1.81
C ASP A 209 -16.20 -11.59 0.60
N GLN A 210 -15.66 -11.66 -0.62
CA GLN A 210 -16.44 -11.63 -1.87
C GLN A 210 -16.75 -13.00 -2.48
N GLY A 211 -16.20 -14.08 -1.91
CA GLY A 211 -16.34 -15.44 -2.48
C GLY A 211 -15.62 -15.63 -3.82
N ILE A 212 -14.52 -14.90 -4.05
CA ILE A 212 -13.68 -14.99 -5.24
C ILE A 212 -12.59 -16.04 -5.02
N ASP A 213 -12.32 -16.88 -6.02
CA ASP A 213 -11.20 -17.83 -5.97
C ASP A 213 -9.87 -17.08 -6.20
N PRO A 214 -8.94 -17.06 -5.22
CA PRO A 214 -7.68 -16.33 -5.36
C PRO A 214 -6.79 -16.87 -6.50
N ARG A 215 -7.04 -18.08 -7.00
CA ARG A 215 -6.34 -18.64 -8.18
C ARG A 215 -6.72 -17.96 -9.49
N GLY A 216 -7.71 -17.07 -9.49
CA GLY A 216 -8.11 -16.25 -10.63
C GLY A 216 -7.67 -14.79 -10.51
N VAL A 217 -6.73 -14.46 -9.60
CA VAL A 217 -6.25 -13.08 -9.42
C VAL A 217 -5.18 -12.73 -10.45
N LEU A 218 -5.38 -11.63 -11.15
CA LEU A 218 -4.33 -10.93 -11.88
C LEU A 218 -3.88 -9.73 -11.05
N ALA A 219 -2.58 -9.58 -10.82
CA ALA A 219 -2.01 -8.47 -10.07
C ALA A 219 -1.09 -7.59 -10.93
N LEU A 220 -1.13 -6.28 -10.65
CA LEU A 220 -0.22 -5.28 -11.19
C LEU A 220 0.56 -4.59 -10.08
N GLY A 221 1.86 -4.41 -10.26
CA GLY A 221 2.74 -3.73 -9.30
C GLY A 221 4.08 -3.32 -9.91
N ASP A 222 4.89 -2.64 -9.11
CA ASP A 222 6.18 -2.08 -9.53
C ASP A 222 7.27 -2.13 -8.45
N GLY A 223 6.89 -2.19 -7.17
CA GLY A 223 7.80 -1.95 -6.05
C GLY A 223 8.13 -3.17 -5.18
N GLU A 224 9.04 -2.98 -4.22
CA GLU A 224 9.45 -4.02 -3.26
C GLU A 224 8.30 -4.46 -2.32
N ASN A 225 7.30 -3.60 -2.12
CA ASN A 225 6.08 -3.93 -1.36
C ASN A 225 5.03 -4.71 -2.16
N ASP A 226 5.28 -4.98 -3.45
CA ASP A 226 4.40 -5.79 -4.32
C ASP A 226 4.87 -7.24 -4.46
N LEU A 227 6.02 -7.62 -3.90
CA LEU A 227 6.61 -8.94 -4.19
C LEU A 227 5.71 -10.10 -3.75
N GLU A 228 5.06 -10.01 -2.59
CA GLU A 228 4.08 -11.03 -2.15
C GLU A 228 2.83 -11.02 -3.03
N LEU A 229 2.37 -9.83 -3.45
CA LEU A 229 1.21 -9.66 -4.33
C LEU A 229 1.46 -10.33 -5.70
N LEU A 230 2.61 -10.05 -6.30
CA LEU A 230 2.99 -10.58 -7.61
C LEU A 230 3.22 -12.10 -7.55
N ARG A 231 3.86 -12.63 -6.48
CA ARG A 231 4.05 -14.08 -6.30
C ARG A 231 2.75 -14.84 -6.08
N GLY A 232 1.77 -14.23 -5.42
CA GLY A 232 0.51 -14.87 -5.07
C GLY A 232 -0.49 -14.92 -6.23
N ALA A 233 -0.40 -13.96 -7.15
CA ALA A 233 -1.28 -13.86 -8.30
C ALA A 233 -1.09 -14.99 -9.31
N ALA A 234 -2.15 -15.33 -10.02
CA ALA A 234 -2.11 -16.29 -11.13
C ALA A 234 -1.52 -15.68 -12.40
N VAL A 235 -1.61 -14.35 -12.54
CA VAL A 235 -0.96 -13.56 -13.58
C VAL A 235 -0.36 -12.32 -12.94
N ALA A 236 0.95 -12.15 -13.07
CA ALA A 236 1.69 -10.99 -12.58
C ALA A 236 2.10 -10.07 -13.74
N CYS A 237 1.55 -8.86 -13.77
CA CYS A 237 1.95 -7.80 -14.69
C CYS A 237 2.81 -6.77 -13.97
N VAL A 238 3.97 -6.43 -14.52
CA VAL A 238 4.90 -5.47 -13.90
C VAL A 238 5.24 -4.37 -14.89
N VAL A 239 5.15 -3.12 -14.45
CA VAL A 239 5.52 -1.96 -15.29
C VAL A 239 7.02 -1.99 -15.59
N SER A 240 7.40 -1.60 -16.80
CA SER A 240 8.77 -1.73 -17.32
C SER A 240 9.84 -0.98 -16.55
N ASP A 241 9.45 0.02 -15.76
CA ASP A 241 10.31 0.82 -14.89
C ASP A 241 10.21 0.44 -13.39
N GLY A 242 9.56 -0.70 -13.09
CA GLY A 242 9.53 -1.29 -11.76
C GLY A 242 10.89 -1.79 -11.29
N CYS A 243 10.99 -2.15 -10.01
CA CYS A 243 12.23 -2.64 -9.42
C CYS A 243 12.65 -4.01 -10.00
N GLU A 244 13.95 -4.30 -9.98
CA GLU A 244 14.50 -5.54 -10.55
C GLU A 244 13.84 -6.80 -9.95
N GLN A 245 13.54 -6.77 -8.66
CA GLN A 245 12.87 -7.87 -7.97
C GLN A 245 11.44 -8.08 -8.47
N ALA A 246 10.66 -7.01 -8.66
CA ALA A 246 9.31 -7.09 -9.22
C ALA A 246 9.37 -7.61 -10.66
N LEU A 247 10.25 -7.05 -11.51
CA LEU A 247 10.41 -7.48 -12.90
C LEU A 247 10.77 -8.98 -13.02
N SER A 248 11.54 -9.51 -12.08
CA SER A 248 11.89 -10.94 -12.04
C SER A 248 10.70 -11.87 -11.77
N LEU A 249 9.59 -11.34 -11.25
CA LEU A 249 8.35 -12.06 -10.97
C LEU A 249 7.30 -11.89 -12.06
N ALA A 250 7.55 -11.07 -13.08
CA ALA A 250 6.57 -10.73 -14.09
C ALA A 250 6.30 -11.91 -15.05
N ASP A 251 5.04 -12.29 -15.20
CA ASP A 251 4.59 -13.06 -16.36
C ASP A 251 4.56 -12.17 -17.61
N HIS A 252 4.18 -10.90 -17.40
CA HIS A 252 4.10 -9.89 -18.45
C HIS A 252 4.70 -8.57 -17.98
N VAL A 253 5.69 -8.08 -18.72
CA VAL A 253 6.18 -6.71 -18.55
C VAL A 253 5.34 -5.78 -19.40
N ILE A 254 4.72 -4.78 -18.78
CA ILE A 254 3.84 -3.80 -19.43
C ILE A 254 4.51 -2.42 -19.50
N GLY A 255 3.99 -1.53 -20.34
CA GLY A 255 4.52 -0.17 -20.46
C GLY A 255 4.40 0.64 -19.16
N PRO A 256 5.10 1.77 -19.04
CA PRO A 256 5.05 2.61 -17.85
C PRO A 256 3.65 3.25 -17.68
N ALA A 257 3.31 3.60 -16.44
CA ALA A 257 2.02 4.24 -16.13
C ALA A 257 1.79 5.54 -16.92
N SER A 258 2.85 6.31 -17.16
CA SER A 258 2.84 7.57 -17.92
C SER A 258 2.45 7.41 -19.39
N GLU A 259 2.53 6.20 -19.96
CA GLU A 259 2.14 5.87 -21.33
C GLU A 259 0.85 5.04 -21.42
N GLY A 260 0.21 4.81 -20.26
CA GLY A 260 -1.00 4.00 -20.14
C GLY A 260 -0.74 2.51 -20.32
N GLY A 261 0.45 2.01 -19.97
CA GLY A 261 0.79 0.59 -20.11
C GLY A 261 -0.13 -0.36 -19.34
N TRP A 262 -0.77 0.13 -18.26
CA TRP A 262 -1.81 -0.56 -17.51
C TRP A 262 -2.92 -1.13 -18.40
N CYS A 263 -3.24 -0.50 -19.54
CA CYS A 263 -4.29 -0.99 -20.43
C CYS A 263 -4.05 -2.41 -20.98
N ALA A 264 -2.79 -2.88 -20.98
CA ALA A 264 -2.42 -4.23 -21.40
C ALA A 264 -3.08 -5.31 -20.55
N VAL A 265 -3.56 -5.00 -19.33
CA VAL A 265 -4.31 -5.94 -18.49
C VAL A 265 -5.48 -6.61 -19.22
N LEU A 266 -6.12 -5.90 -20.14
CA LEU A 266 -7.27 -6.39 -20.90
C LEU A 266 -6.96 -7.58 -21.83
N ASP A 267 -5.69 -7.75 -22.21
CA ASP A 267 -5.21 -8.85 -23.05
C ASP A 267 -5.08 -10.15 -22.25
N HIS A 268 -5.19 -10.05 -20.93
CA HIS A 268 -4.99 -11.13 -19.97
C HIS A 268 -6.24 -11.43 -19.12
N CYS A 269 -7.38 -10.75 -19.38
CA CYS A 269 -8.66 -10.89 -18.69
C CYS A 269 -9.75 -11.56 -19.55
#